data_AF-A0A7V4LEU9-F1
#
_entry.id   AF-A0A7V4LEU9-F1
#
_cell.length_a   1.000
_cell.length_b   1.000
_cell.length_c   1.000
_cell.angle_alpha   90.00
_cell.angle_beta   90.00
_cell.angle_gamma   90.00
#
_symmetry.space_group_name_H-M   'P 1'
#
loop_
_entity.id
_entity.type
_entity.pdbx_description
1 polymer ?
#
loop_
_entity_poly.entity_id
_entity_poly.type
_entity_poly.pdbx_seq_one_letter_code
_entity_poly.pdbx_strand_id
1 'polypeptide(L)'
;MAWASCPKCGYAEPFEDECPKCGVFASKYVAAQGRRASAAPPVTAAPGGAFPPGLAAPVPRPPTDAGSAGAILWWVVGLLVLGGVGYVVLVDWFGPALHFDAPPGWQKVDDDLSERSVQGMCPRLREKTTLHAVYTLPGSTRETAMGILEIDERLPVDEALLAQMRGGFDRAADLLPGVKLVRADRGFHGGRPAVEVQIELEAQGTRISVLQVVLAAERSTLVFVLVAPSNVFLAQLDPARAALATLHPLPSGLRGKPWFKYSLRWLWVLATLGVLLFGVSRWRRAS
;
A
#
# COMPACT_ATOMS: atom_id res chain seq x y z
N MET A 1 -13.94 -31.21 26.18
CA MET A 1 -14.98 -31.45 25.16
C MET A 1 -14.29 -31.41 23.81
N ALA A 2 -14.23 -32.52 23.08
CA ALA A 2 -13.69 -32.54 21.72
C ALA A 2 -14.75 -31.96 20.77
N TRP A 3 -14.35 -31.09 19.85
CA TRP A 3 -15.28 -30.43 18.92
C TRP A 3 -15.26 -31.20 17.61
N ALA A 4 -16.44 -31.55 17.09
CA ALA A 4 -16.57 -32.30 15.85
C ALA A 4 -16.22 -31.48 14.61
N SER A 5 -16.22 -30.14 14.71
CA SER A 5 -15.79 -29.27 13.62
C SER A 5 -15.27 -27.91 14.09
N CYS A 6 -14.39 -27.29 13.29
CA CYS A 6 -13.83 -25.97 13.58
C CYS A 6 -14.91 -24.88 13.39
N PRO A 7 -15.18 -24.02 14.39
CA PRO A 7 -16.24 -23.01 14.34
C PRO A 7 -15.94 -21.86 13.36
N LYS A 8 -14.67 -21.71 12.93
CA LYS A 8 -14.24 -20.64 12.01
C LYS A 8 -14.27 -21.10 10.55
N CYS A 9 -13.83 -22.33 10.27
CA CYS A 9 -13.61 -22.78 8.88
C CYS A 9 -14.29 -24.12 8.53
N GLY A 10 -15.06 -24.72 9.44
CA GLY A 10 -15.85 -25.93 9.19
C GLY A 10 -15.05 -27.23 9.01
N TYR A 11 -13.76 -27.24 9.33
CA TYR A 11 -12.93 -28.45 9.23
C TYR A 11 -13.41 -29.53 10.21
N ALA A 12 -13.67 -30.76 9.74
CA ALA A 12 -14.52 -31.76 10.43
C ALA A 12 -13.75 -32.89 11.15
N GLU A 13 -12.45 -32.76 11.36
CA GLU A 13 -11.70 -33.74 12.16
C GLU A 13 -11.61 -33.31 13.63
N PRO A 14 -11.54 -34.28 14.57
CA PRO A 14 -11.29 -33.98 15.96
C PRO A 14 -9.90 -33.34 16.11
N PHE A 15 -9.86 -32.08 16.53
CA PHE A 15 -8.62 -31.39 16.88
C PHE A 15 -8.59 -31.15 18.39
N GLU A 16 -7.42 -31.35 19.00
CA GLU A 16 -7.28 -31.32 20.46
C GLU A 16 -7.47 -29.91 21.03
N ASP A 17 -6.94 -28.87 20.36
CA ASP A 17 -7.16 -27.48 20.78
C ASP A 17 -7.01 -26.45 19.65
N GLU A 18 -6.10 -26.68 18.69
CA GLU A 18 -5.82 -25.80 17.55
C GLU A 18 -6.24 -26.42 16.21
N CYS A 19 -6.97 -25.65 15.39
CA CYS A 19 -7.37 -26.14 14.07
C CYS A 19 -6.17 -26.14 13.09
N PRO A 20 -5.77 -27.28 12.50
CA PRO A 20 -4.60 -27.36 11.62
C PRO A 20 -4.77 -26.57 10.32
N LYS A 21 -6.01 -26.29 9.91
CA LYS A 21 -6.31 -25.54 8.68
C LYS A 21 -6.19 -24.03 8.85
N CYS A 22 -6.51 -23.49 10.02
CA CYS A 22 -6.60 -22.04 10.21
C CYS A 22 -5.88 -21.49 11.46
N GLY A 23 -5.22 -22.35 12.24
CA GLY A 23 -4.41 -21.97 13.41
C GLY A 23 -5.23 -21.39 14.58
N VAL A 24 -6.55 -21.59 14.59
CA VAL A 24 -7.41 -21.02 15.63
C VAL A 24 -7.61 -22.02 16.77
N PHE A 25 -7.36 -21.55 17.98
CA PHE A 25 -7.71 -22.23 19.21
C PHE A 25 -9.22 -22.14 19.47
N ALA A 26 -9.92 -23.27 19.46
CA ALA A 26 -11.39 -23.30 19.61
C ALA A 26 -11.85 -22.65 20.92
N SER A 27 -11.13 -22.92 22.02
CA SER A 27 -11.39 -22.36 23.35
C SER A 27 -11.38 -20.82 23.34
N LYS A 28 -10.36 -20.21 22.72
CA LYS A 28 -10.26 -18.74 22.61
C LYS A 28 -11.33 -18.15 21.69
N TYR A 29 -11.68 -18.86 20.62
CA TYR A 29 -12.65 -18.38 19.65
C TYR A 29 -14.08 -18.28 20.24
N VAL A 30 -14.53 -19.31 20.97
CA VAL A 30 -15.86 -19.27 21.62
C VAL A 30 -15.91 -18.29 22.78
N ALA A 31 -14.83 -18.15 23.54
CA ALA A 31 -14.76 -17.10 24.57
C ALA A 31 -14.90 -15.69 23.97
N ALA A 32 -14.29 -15.44 22.80
CA ALA A 32 -14.42 -14.16 22.10
C ALA A 32 -15.83 -13.93 21.53
N GLN A 33 -16.48 -14.97 21.00
CA GLN A 33 -17.87 -14.91 20.53
C GLN A 33 -18.84 -14.63 21.68
N GLY A 34 -18.68 -15.29 22.83
CA GLY A 34 -19.50 -15.05 24.01
C GLY A 34 -19.43 -13.60 24.50
N ARG A 35 -18.22 -13.01 24.52
CA ARG A 35 -18.05 -11.59 24.89
C ARG A 35 -18.73 -10.63 23.92
N ARG A 36 -18.75 -10.94 22.62
CA ARG A 36 -19.45 -10.11 21.62
C ARG A 36 -20.96 -10.21 21.74
N ALA A 37 -21.49 -11.40 22.03
CA ALA A 37 -22.92 -11.58 22.26
C ALA A 37 -23.40 -10.83 23.51
N SER A 38 -22.59 -10.80 24.58
CA SER A 38 -22.91 -10.06 25.81
C SER A 38 -22.68 -8.55 25.72
N ALA A 39 -21.90 -8.08 24.73
CA ALA A 39 -21.59 -6.66 24.53
C ALA A 39 -22.51 -5.97 23.51
N ALA A 40 -23.52 -6.66 22.99
CA ALA A 40 -24.55 -6.01 22.18
C ALA A 40 -25.30 -5.00 23.07
N PRO A 41 -25.26 -3.68 22.78
CA PRO A 41 -25.99 -2.70 23.57
C PRO A 41 -27.48 -3.04 23.52
N PRO A 42 -28.23 -2.87 24.63
CA PRO A 42 -29.67 -3.05 24.61
C PRO A 42 -30.24 -2.12 23.54
N VAL A 43 -30.95 -2.70 22.58
CA VAL A 43 -31.68 -1.94 21.56
C VAL A 43 -32.78 -1.18 22.29
N THR A 44 -32.49 0.05 22.70
CA THR A 44 -33.49 0.95 23.26
C THR A 44 -34.49 1.23 22.15
N ALA A 45 -35.68 0.64 22.26
CA ALA A 45 -36.79 0.94 21.36
C ALA A 45 -37.02 2.45 21.38
N ALA A 46 -36.84 3.10 20.22
CA ALA A 46 -37.03 4.53 20.08
C ALA A 46 -38.50 4.89 20.39
N PRO A 47 -38.76 5.80 21.35
CA PRO A 47 -40.09 6.36 21.49
C PRO A 47 -40.35 7.30 20.32
N GLY A 48 -41.48 7.13 19.65
CA GLY A 48 -41.96 8.07 18.62
C GLY A 48 -42.10 9.46 19.22
N GLY A 49 -41.21 10.37 18.83
CA GLY A 49 -41.21 11.77 19.23
C GLY A 49 -41.33 12.66 18.01
N ALA A 50 -42.42 13.42 17.94
CA ALA A 50 -42.68 14.43 16.93
C ALA A 50 -41.58 15.49 16.89
N PHE A 51 -41.17 15.86 15.67
CA PHE A 51 -40.25 16.96 15.42
C PHE A 51 -40.94 18.32 15.64
N PRO A 52 -40.38 19.26 16.42
CA PRO A 52 -40.81 20.65 16.39
C PRO A 52 -40.17 21.38 15.18
N PRO A 53 -40.90 22.28 14.49
CA PRO A 53 -40.33 23.16 13.50
C PRO A 53 -39.79 24.43 14.18
N GLY A 54 -38.49 24.69 14.08
CA GLY A 54 -37.96 26.03 14.34
C GLY A 54 -36.56 26.08 14.93
N LEU A 55 -35.75 26.95 14.31
CA LEU A 55 -34.49 27.55 14.80
C LEU A 55 -33.20 26.73 14.56
N ALA A 56 -32.75 26.73 13.30
CA ALA A 56 -31.33 26.60 12.98
C ALA A 56 -30.68 28.01 13.01
N ALA A 57 -29.94 28.31 14.07
CA ALA A 57 -28.99 29.42 14.07
C ALA A 57 -27.71 29.00 13.34
N PRO A 58 -27.07 29.88 12.55
CA PRO A 58 -25.83 29.55 11.86
C PRO A 58 -24.66 29.44 12.85
N VAL A 59 -23.99 28.29 12.82
CA VAL A 59 -22.74 28.06 13.57
C VAL A 59 -21.61 28.86 12.92
N PRO A 60 -20.85 29.70 13.67
CA PRO A 60 -19.71 30.41 13.12
C PRO A 60 -18.59 29.43 12.76
N ARG A 61 -18.10 29.52 11.53
CA ARG A 61 -16.92 28.76 11.06
C ARG A 61 -15.65 29.35 11.68
N PRO A 62 -14.69 28.52 12.11
CA PRO A 62 -13.38 29.01 12.51
C PRO A 62 -12.65 29.64 11.31
N PRO A 63 -11.87 30.72 11.51
CA PRO A 63 -11.10 31.33 10.44
C PRO A 63 -9.96 30.39 9.99
N THR A 64 -10.05 29.93 8.75
CA THR A 64 -8.95 29.26 8.05
C THR A 64 -8.02 30.31 7.47
N ASP A 65 -6.93 30.62 8.18
CA ASP A 65 -5.79 31.35 7.60
C ASP A 65 -4.98 30.40 6.71
N ALA A 66 -5.54 30.11 5.53
CA ALA A 66 -4.97 29.24 4.49
C ALA A 66 -4.02 30.02 3.53
N GLY A 67 -3.27 30.98 4.04
CA GLY A 67 -2.51 31.93 3.21
C GLY A 67 -1.05 31.54 2.92
N SER A 68 -0.36 30.86 3.83
CA SER A 68 1.11 30.74 3.77
C SER A 68 1.65 29.32 3.61
N ALA A 69 0.91 28.28 4.04
CA ALA A 69 1.36 26.89 3.91
C ALA A 69 1.29 26.35 2.46
N GLY A 70 0.34 26.85 1.66
CA GLY A 70 0.20 26.46 0.26
C GLY A 70 1.32 26.99 -0.64
N ALA A 71 1.82 28.20 -0.36
CA ALA A 71 2.80 28.87 -1.22
C ALA A 71 4.19 28.19 -1.20
N ILE A 72 4.62 27.68 -0.05
CA ILE A 72 5.91 26.98 0.09
C ILE A 72 5.85 25.59 -0.57
N LEU A 73 4.73 24.87 -0.43
CA LEU A 73 4.51 23.58 -1.08
C LEU A 73 4.50 23.72 -2.62
N TRP A 74 3.90 24.78 -3.15
CA TRP A 74 3.89 25.04 -4.61
C TRP A 74 5.25 25.48 -5.17
N TRP A 75 6.08 26.19 -4.41
CA TRP A 75 7.45 26.54 -4.84
C TRP A 75 8.37 25.33 -4.91
N VAL A 76 8.27 24.38 -3.97
CA VAL A 76 9.03 23.12 -3.99
C VAL A 76 8.55 22.22 -5.13
N VAL A 77 7.23 22.15 -5.38
CA VAL A 77 6.65 21.42 -6.53
C VAL A 77 7.06 22.05 -7.87
N GLY A 78 7.11 23.38 -7.98
CA GLY A 78 7.53 24.08 -9.20
C GLY A 78 8.99 23.87 -9.59
N LEU A 79 9.91 23.82 -8.61
CA LEU A 79 11.33 23.54 -8.84
C LEU A 79 11.58 22.07 -9.25
N LEU A 80 10.72 21.14 -8.84
CA LEU A 80 10.79 19.72 -9.23
C LEU A 80 10.23 19.45 -10.63
N VAL A 81 9.20 20.19 -11.05
CA VAL A 81 8.55 20.03 -12.38
C VAL A 81 9.44 20.54 -13.51
N LEU A 82 10.13 21.67 -13.36
CA LEU A 82 10.93 22.27 -14.44
C LEU A 82 12.26 21.55 -14.72
N GLY A 83 12.77 20.74 -13.77
CA GLY A 83 13.94 19.89 -13.99
C GLY A 83 13.64 18.56 -14.71
N GLY A 84 12.37 18.13 -14.75
CA GLY A 84 11.96 16.78 -15.18
C GLY A 84 11.52 16.64 -16.65
N VAL A 85 11.09 17.72 -17.31
CA VAL A 85 10.51 17.65 -18.66
C VAL A 85 11.50 17.17 -19.74
N GLY A 86 12.82 17.27 -19.49
CA GLY A 86 13.85 16.83 -20.43
C GLY A 86 14.19 15.33 -20.40
N TYR A 87 13.78 14.57 -19.37
CA TYR A 87 14.25 13.18 -19.16
C TYR A 87 13.14 12.12 -19.28
N VAL A 88 11.88 12.52 -19.08
CA VAL A 88 10.69 11.64 -19.04
C VAL A 88 10.39 10.93 -20.37
N VAL A 89 10.92 11.38 -21.50
CA VAL A 89 10.63 10.74 -22.80
C VAL A 89 11.46 9.46 -23.06
N LEU A 90 12.44 9.12 -22.22
CA LEU A 90 13.42 8.06 -22.53
C LEU A 90 13.38 6.80 -21.64
N VAL A 91 12.73 6.81 -20.49
CA VAL A 91 12.84 5.71 -19.50
C VAL A 91 11.54 4.93 -19.26
N ASP A 92 10.37 5.49 -19.60
CA ASP A 92 9.07 5.03 -19.09
C ASP A 92 8.46 3.78 -19.75
N TRP A 93 9.11 3.16 -20.74
CA TRP A 93 8.46 2.08 -21.53
C TRP A 93 8.87 0.63 -21.16
N PHE A 94 9.70 0.39 -20.14
CA PHE A 94 10.26 -0.97 -19.92
C PHE A 94 10.39 -1.46 -18.46
N GLY A 95 9.38 -1.23 -17.61
CA GLY A 95 9.32 -1.79 -16.25
C GLY A 95 8.86 -3.27 -16.15
N PRO A 96 9.39 -4.08 -15.22
CA PRO A 96 9.00 -5.48 -15.02
C PRO A 96 7.64 -5.59 -14.33
N ALA A 97 6.62 -6.12 -15.02
CA ALA A 97 5.30 -6.32 -14.40
C ALA A 97 5.42 -7.31 -13.23
N LEU A 98 5.22 -6.87 -11.99
CA LEU A 98 4.58 -7.67 -10.94
C LEU A 98 3.08 -7.40 -11.09
N HIS A 99 2.27 -8.45 -11.18
CA HIS A 99 0.82 -8.27 -11.17
C HIS A 99 0.35 -8.34 -9.72
N PHE A 100 -0.15 -7.23 -9.21
CA PHE A 100 -0.77 -7.15 -7.89
C PHE A 100 -2.24 -6.83 -8.08
N ASP A 101 -3.09 -7.77 -7.67
CA ASP A 101 -4.52 -7.52 -7.60
C ASP A 101 -4.78 -6.59 -6.42
N ALA A 102 -5.37 -5.43 -6.71
CA ALA A 102 -5.79 -4.50 -5.67
C ALA A 102 -6.75 -5.23 -4.71
N PRO A 103 -6.58 -5.10 -3.37
CA PRO A 103 -7.56 -5.63 -2.44
C PRO A 103 -8.95 -5.08 -2.76
N PRO A 104 -10.03 -5.84 -2.51
CA PRO A 104 -11.38 -5.39 -2.81
C PRO A 104 -11.67 -4.00 -2.24
N GLY A 105 -12.13 -3.10 -3.10
CA GLY A 105 -12.43 -1.72 -2.73
C GLY A 105 -11.24 -0.76 -2.83
N TRP A 106 -10.00 -1.21 -3.00
CA TRP A 106 -8.86 -0.32 -3.22
C TRP A 106 -8.76 0.12 -4.67
N GLN A 107 -8.36 1.37 -4.89
CA GLN A 107 -8.14 1.94 -6.22
C GLN A 107 -6.66 2.24 -6.41
N LYS A 108 -6.11 1.83 -7.57
CA LYS A 108 -4.76 2.20 -7.98
C LYS A 108 -4.73 3.72 -8.15
N VAL A 109 -3.78 4.36 -7.49
CA VAL A 109 -3.50 5.78 -7.68
C VAL A 109 -2.81 5.95 -9.02
N ASP A 110 -3.10 7.06 -9.70
CA ASP A 110 -2.48 7.41 -10.97
C ASP A 110 -0.95 7.29 -10.91
N ASP A 111 -0.35 6.83 -12.00
CA ASP A 111 1.07 6.45 -12.05
C ASP A 111 1.98 7.66 -11.72
N ASP A 112 1.54 8.87 -12.04
CA ASP A 112 2.18 10.14 -11.67
C ASP A 112 2.42 10.29 -10.15
N LEU A 113 1.50 9.85 -9.31
CA LEU A 113 1.59 9.96 -7.85
C LEU A 113 2.49 8.88 -7.26
N SER A 114 2.45 7.69 -7.87
CA SER A 114 3.35 6.58 -7.55
C SER A 114 4.78 6.99 -7.83
N GLU A 115 5.05 7.50 -9.04
CA GLU A 115 6.38 7.91 -9.44
C GLU A 115 6.93 9.00 -8.51
N ARG A 116 6.15 10.06 -8.23
CA ARG A 116 6.49 11.13 -7.27
C ARG A 116 6.92 10.61 -5.91
N SER A 117 6.34 9.50 -5.44
CA SER A 117 6.68 8.89 -4.14
C SER A 117 8.07 8.23 -4.14
N VAL A 118 8.48 7.59 -5.24
CA VAL A 118 9.84 7.05 -5.42
C VAL A 118 10.87 8.16 -5.54
N GLN A 119 10.48 9.26 -6.18
CA GLN A 119 11.39 10.37 -6.42
C GLN A 119 11.88 11.05 -5.12
N GLY A 120 11.12 10.94 -4.03
CA GLY A 120 11.49 11.43 -2.71
C GLY A 120 12.45 10.52 -1.92
N MET A 121 12.80 9.34 -2.44
CA MET A 121 13.72 8.43 -1.76
C MET A 121 15.18 8.87 -1.89
N CYS A 122 16.03 8.46 -0.95
CA CYS A 122 17.47 8.65 -1.03
C CYS A 122 18.00 8.13 -2.39
N PRO A 123 18.89 8.87 -3.10
CA PRO A 123 19.37 8.50 -4.44
C PRO A 123 19.89 7.07 -4.54
N ARG A 124 20.60 6.57 -3.52
CA ARG A 124 21.12 5.19 -3.48
C ARG A 124 20.02 4.12 -3.40
N LEU A 125 18.92 4.42 -2.72
CA LEU A 125 17.76 3.53 -2.66
C LEU A 125 17.00 3.57 -3.99
N ARG A 126 16.91 4.74 -4.61
CA ARG A 126 16.23 4.94 -5.90
C ARG A 126 16.83 4.09 -7.02
N GLU A 127 18.15 3.99 -7.10
CA GLU A 127 18.83 3.17 -8.11
C GLU A 127 18.53 1.66 -7.98
N LYS A 128 18.08 1.23 -6.80
CA LYS A 128 17.84 -0.18 -6.48
C LYS A 128 16.37 -0.49 -6.18
N THR A 129 15.48 0.48 -6.25
CA THR A 129 14.09 0.33 -5.81
C THR A 129 13.13 0.67 -6.92
N THR A 130 12.26 -0.26 -7.26
CA THR A 130 11.14 -0.09 -8.19
C THR A 130 9.84 -0.05 -7.40
N LEU A 131 9.08 1.04 -7.46
CA LEU A 131 7.72 1.08 -6.92
C LEU A 131 6.76 0.54 -7.97
N HIS A 132 6.02 -0.50 -7.61
CA HIS A 132 5.11 -1.18 -8.53
C HIS A 132 3.75 -0.49 -8.60
N ALA A 133 3.22 -0.11 -7.44
CA ALA A 133 1.92 0.53 -7.36
C ALA A 133 1.71 1.21 -6.01
N VAL A 134 0.86 2.25 -6.03
CA VAL A 134 0.24 2.84 -4.85
C VAL A 134 -1.26 2.65 -4.98
N TYR A 135 -1.91 2.23 -3.90
CA TYR A 135 -3.35 2.07 -3.80
C TYR A 135 -3.88 2.99 -2.70
N THR A 136 -5.11 3.48 -2.90
CA THR A 136 -5.85 4.25 -1.89
C THR A 136 -7.24 3.65 -1.71
N LEU A 137 -7.81 3.84 -0.52
CA LEU A 137 -9.18 3.41 -0.23
C LEU A 137 -10.16 4.56 -0.58
N PRO A 138 -11.15 4.34 -1.46
CA PRO A 138 -12.16 5.34 -1.82
C PRO A 138 -12.93 5.81 -0.59
N GLY A 139 -13.09 7.12 -0.45
CA GLY A 139 -13.80 7.73 0.68
C GLY A 139 -12.99 7.78 1.98
N SER A 140 -11.77 7.21 2.02
CA SER A 140 -10.81 7.59 3.06
C SER A 140 -10.31 9.01 2.80
N THR A 141 -10.01 9.76 3.86
CA THR A 141 -9.13 10.93 3.74
C THR A 141 -7.86 10.49 3.00
N ARG A 142 -7.16 11.38 2.29
CA ARG A 142 -5.91 11.09 1.53
C ARG A 142 -4.75 10.49 2.37
N GLU A 143 -5.04 10.08 3.60
CA GLU A 143 -4.16 9.60 4.65
C GLU A 143 -4.07 8.06 4.69
N THR A 144 -4.94 7.33 3.97
CA THR A 144 -4.82 5.86 3.83
C THR A 144 -4.24 5.48 2.48
N ALA A 145 -3.02 4.94 2.49
CA ALA A 145 -2.31 4.53 1.29
C ALA A 145 -1.58 3.21 1.50
N MET A 146 -1.44 2.44 0.43
CA MET A 146 -0.73 1.18 0.41
C MET A 146 0.23 1.16 -0.77
N GLY A 147 1.51 0.96 -0.52
CA GLY A 147 2.57 0.95 -1.53
C GLY A 147 3.31 -0.37 -1.58
N ILE A 148 3.76 -0.77 -2.77
CA ILE A 148 4.58 -1.96 -2.98
C ILE A 148 5.87 -1.56 -3.67
N LEU A 149 6.98 -1.79 -2.97
CA LEU A 149 8.32 -1.53 -3.46
C LEU A 149 9.05 -2.85 -3.69
N GLU A 150 9.80 -2.95 -4.76
CA GLU A 150 10.76 -4.03 -5.00
C GLU A 150 12.16 -3.46 -4.91
N ILE A 151 13.00 -4.08 -4.08
CA ILE A 151 14.42 -3.79 -4.00
C ILE A 151 15.13 -4.87 -4.82
N ASP A 152 15.89 -4.47 -5.84
CA ASP A 152 16.64 -5.35 -6.76
C ASP A 152 17.83 -6.08 -6.08
N GLU A 153 17.83 -6.12 -4.76
CA GLU A 153 18.82 -6.79 -3.93
C GLU A 153 18.08 -7.72 -2.97
N ARG A 154 18.49 -8.99 -2.95
CA ARG A 154 17.95 -9.96 -2.01
C ARG A 154 18.55 -9.73 -0.63
N LEU A 155 17.78 -9.09 0.23
CA LEU A 155 18.10 -8.96 1.64
C LEU A 155 17.83 -10.29 2.36
N PRO A 156 18.72 -10.75 3.26
CA PRO A 156 18.46 -11.91 4.09
C PRO A 156 17.36 -11.56 5.10
N VAL A 157 16.20 -12.20 4.98
CA VAL A 157 15.07 -11.97 5.90
C VAL A 157 15.24 -12.84 7.15
N ASP A 158 16.17 -12.41 8.00
CA ASP A 158 16.63 -13.11 9.18
C ASP A 158 16.57 -12.23 10.45
N GLU A 159 17.18 -12.71 11.54
CA GLU A 159 17.23 -12.00 12.81
C GLU A 159 18.08 -10.72 12.74
N ALA A 160 19.12 -10.71 11.90
CA ALA A 160 19.97 -9.55 11.72
C ALA A 160 19.20 -8.43 11.01
N LEU A 161 18.40 -8.75 9.98
CA LEU A 161 17.53 -7.76 9.34
C LEU A 161 16.49 -7.21 10.32
N LEU A 162 15.84 -8.07 11.11
CA LEU A 162 14.88 -7.63 12.14
C LEU A 162 15.55 -6.68 13.15
N ALA A 163 16.74 -7.04 13.66
CA ALA A 163 17.49 -6.20 14.59
C ALA A 163 17.90 -4.87 13.96
N GLN A 164 18.34 -4.89 12.69
CA GLN A 164 18.68 -3.68 11.94
C GLN A 164 17.46 -2.77 11.75
N MET A 165 16.29 -3.33 11.43
CA MET A 165 15.05 -2.55 11.31
C MET A 165 14.66 -1.94 12.66
N ARG A 166 14.67 -2.71 13.75
CA ARG A 166 14.40 -2.19 15.11
C ARG A 166 15.32 -1.03 15.46
N GLY A 167 16.64 -1.20 15.31
CA GLY A 167 17.60 -0.13 15.58
C GLY A 167 17.46 1.08 14.64
N GLY A 168 16.94 0.88 13.42
CA GLY A 168 16.54 1.96 12.53
C GLY A 168 15.37 2.78 13.08
N PHE A 169 14.35 2.11 13.62
CA PHE A 169 13.19 2.76 14.22
C PHE A 169 13.50 3.42 15.56
N ASP A 170 14.37 2.84 16.38
CA ASP A 170 14.83 3.46 17.63
C ASP A 170 15.49 4.82 17.33
N ARG A 171 16.38 4.87 16.33
CA ARG A 171 16.96 6.15 15.85
C ARG A 171 15.93 7.10 15.26
N ALA A 172 14.90 6.59 14.59
CA ALA A 172 13.84 7.43 14.05
C ALA A 172 12.99 8.02 15.18
N ALA A 173 12.76 7.29 16.28
CA ALA A 173 12.06 7.76 17.46
C ALA A 173 12.81 8.90 18.17
N ASP A 174 14.15 8.89 18.12
CA ASP A 174 14.97 10.00 18.63
C ASP A 174 14.82 11.27 17.78
N LEU A 175 14.54 11.14 16.48
CA LEU A 175 14.47 12.26 15.53
C LEU A 175 13.05 12.80 15.31
N LEU A 176 12.04 11.95 15.48
CA LEU A 176 10.64 12.25 15.18
C LEU A 176 9.80 12.04 16.44
N PRO A 177 9.42 13.12 17.14
CA PRO A 177 8.62 13.01 18.36
C PRO A 177 7.30 12.31 18.07
N GLY A 178 6.94 11.35 18.92
CA GLY A 178 5.71 10.58 18.79
C GLY A 178 5.83 9.29 17.98
N VAL A 179 6.99 8.98 17.37
CA VAL A 179 7.21 7.66 16.76
C VAL A 179 7.36 6.61 17.86
N LYS A 180 6.57 5.54 17.76
CA LYS A 180 6.56 4.41 18.67
C LYS A 180 6.56 3.11 17.87
N LEU A 181 7.54 2.25 18.15
CA LEU A 181 7.52 0.88 17.67
C LEU A 181 6.43 0.09 18.41
N VAL A 182 5.40 -0.35 17.69
CA VAL A 182 4.29 -1.12 18.26
C VAL A 182 4.62 -2.60 18.26
N ARG A 183 5.15 -3.09 17.13
CA ARG A 183 5.40 -4.51 16.89
C ARG A 183 6.53 -4.68 15.89
N ALA A 184 7.36 -5.69 16.08
CA ALA A 184 8.39 -6.07 15.11
C ALA A 184 8.64 -7.57 15.24
N ASP A 185 8.11 -8.36 14.32
CA ASP A 185 8.15 -9.82 14.37
C ASP A 185 8.66 -10.43 13.07
N ARG A 186 9.18 -11.64 13.20
CA ARG A 186 9.43 -12.52 12.05
C ARG A 186 8.27 -13.47 11.86
N GLY A 187 8.00 -13.80 10.61
CA GLY A 187 6.95 -14.73 10.27
C GLY A 187 7.06 -15.20 8.84
N PHE A 188 5.94 -15.69 8.33
CA PHE A 188 5.81 -16.12 6.95
C PHE A 188 4.55 -15.50 6.34
N HIS A 189 4.66 -15.00 5.11
CA HIS A 189 3.50 -14.57 4.31
C HIS A 189 3.49 -15.34 2.99
N GLY A 190 2.45 -16.14 2.78
CA GLY A 190 2.36 -17.03 1.61
C GLY A 190 3.53 -18.02 1.52
N GLY A 191 3.99 -18.55 2.66
CA GLY A 191 5.11 -19.48 2.74
C GLY A 191 6.51 -18.86 2.59
N ARG A 192 6.62 -17.54 2.43
CA ARG A 192 7.90 -16.84 2.31
C ARG A 192 8.31 -16.21 3.64
N PRO A 193 9.59 -16.30 4.03
CA PRO A 193 10.13 -15.58 5.18
C PRO A 193 9.82 -14.09 5.07
N ALA A 194 9.34 -13.53 6.17
CA ALA A 194 8.96 -12.14 6.26
C ALA A 194 9.39 -11.51 7.58
N VAL A 195 9.68 -10.21 7.54
CA VAL A 195 9.77 -9.35 8.72
C VAL A 195 8.62 -8.36 8.65
N GLU A 196 7.80 -8.32 9.69
CA GLU A 196 6.69 -7.39 9.84
C GLU A 196 7.05 -6.38 10.93
N VAL A 197 6.99 -5.09 10.60
CA VAL A 197 7.18 -4.01 11.56
C VAL A 197 5.98 -3.08 11.53
N GLN A 198 5.43 -2.79 12.70
CA GLN A 198 4.35 -1.85 12.90
C GLN A 198 4.83 -0.69 13.76
N ILE A 199 4.65 0.52 13.27
CA ILE A 199 4.95 1.76 13.98
C ILE A 199 3.69 2.62 14.09
N GLU A 200 3.62 3.40 15.14
CA GLU A 200 2.69 4.51 15.30
C GLU A 200 3.49 5.80 15.34
N LEU A 201 2.95 6.87 14.75
CA LEU A 201 3.53 8.20 14.79
C LEU A 201 2.44 9.25 14.85
N GLU A 202 2.74 10.41 15.44
CA GLU A 202 1.82 11.54 15.48
C GLU A 202 2.29 12.61 14.50
N ALA A 203 1.45 12.94 13.52
CA ALA A 203 1.72 13.98 12.53
C ALA A 203 0.54 14.94 12.48
N GLN A 204 0.80 16.23 12.76
CA GLN A 204 -0.22 17.30 12.72
C GLN A 204 -1.44 17.01 13.62
N GLY A 205 -1.24 16.35 14.76
CA GLY A 205 -2.30 15.99 15.69
C GLY A 205 -3.10 14.73 15.30
N THR A 206 -2.76 14.10 14.18
CA THR A 206 -3.34 12.81 13.76
C THR A 206 -2.36 11.69 14.07
N ARG A 207 -2.84 10.63 14.75
CA ARG A 207 -2.07 9.40 14.91
C ARG A 207 -2.17 8.55 13.65
N ILE A 208 -1.02 8.25 13.08
CA ILE A 208 -0.86 7.44 11.88
C ILE A 208 -0.18 6.14 12.29
N SER A 209 -0.73 5.03 11.84
CA SER A 209 -0.13 3.71 11.98
C SER A 209 0.45 3.28 10.64
N VAL A 210 1.67 2.77 10.65
CA VAL A 210 2.37 2.27 9.47
C VAL A 210 2.72 0.80 9.70
N LEU A 211 2.33 -0.05 8.76
CA LEU A 211 2.80 -1.42 8.64
C LEU A 211 3.83 -1.50 7.54
N GLN A 212 4.99 -2.05 7.82
CA GLN A 212 5.99 -2.40 6.83
C GLN A 212 6.22 -3.91 6.87
N VAL A 213 6.06 -4.57 5.73
CA VAL A 213 6.33 -6.01 5.57
C VAL A 213 7.44 -6.18 4.55
N VAL A 214 8.55 -6.78 4.97
CA VAL A 214 9.70 -7.09 4.12
C VAL A 214 9.68 -8.59 3.82
N LEU A 215 9.55 -8.93 2.54
CA LEU A 215 9.37 -10.29 2.04
C LEU A 215 10.59 -10.73 1.23
N ALA A 216 11.10 -11.92 1.53
CA ALA A 216 12.13 -12.52 0.68
C ALA A 216 11.52 -12.99 -0.64
N ALA A 217 12.03 -12.49 -1.76
CA ALA A 217 11.79 -13.07 -3.08
C ALA A 217 13.09 -13.75 -3.59
N GLU A 218 13.00 -14.51 -4.70
CA GLU A 218 14.12 -15.31 -5.19
C GLU A 218 15.37 -14.49 -5.50
N ARG A 219 15.17 -13.30 -6.08
CA ARG A 219 16.24 -12.40 -6.56
C ARG A 219 16.13 -10.98 -6.04
N SER A 220 15.02 -10.63 -5.41
CA SER A 220 14.70 -9.30 -4.92
C SER A 220 14.11 -9.38 -3.52
N THR A 221 13.92 -8.23 -2.90
CA THR A 221 13.17 -8.11 -1.65
C THR A 221 11.97 -7.21 -1.89
N LEU A 222 10.78 -7.71 -1.59
CA LEU A 222 9.56 -6.92 -1.70
C LEU A 222 9.29 -6.24 -0.36
N VAL A 223 9.09 -4.93 -0.39
CA VAL A 223 8.70 -4.13 0.77
C VAL A 223 7.30 -3.62 0.53
N PHE A 224 6.38 -4.07 1.37
CA PHE A 224 5.02 -3.60 1.40
C PHE A 224 4.86 -2.58 2.51
N VAL A 225 4.20 -1.47 2.24
CA VAL A 225 3.94 -0.42 3.22
C VAL A 225 2.46 -0.09 3.21
N LEU A 226 1.79 -0.21 4.36
CA LEU A 226 0.43 0.29 4.58
C LEU A 226 0.51 1.45 5.57
N VAL A 227 0.00 2.60 5.16
CA VAL A 227 -0.12 3.80 6.00
C VAL A 227 -1.61 4.09 6.17
N ALA A 228 -2.07 4.21 7.40
CA ALA A 228 -3.46 4.60 7.67
C ALA A 228 -3.58 5.33 9.02
N PRO A 229 -4.57 6.19 9.22
CA PRO A 229 -4.90 6.71 10.54
C PRO A 229 -5.19 5.57 11.53
N SER A 230 -4.73 5.70 12.78
CA SER A 230 -4.77 4.60 13.76
C SER A 230 -6.18 4.09 14.07
N ASN A 231 -7.20 4.95 13.93
CA ASN A 231 -8.61 4.57 14.13
C ASN A 231 -9.18 3.67 13.03
N VAL A 232 -8.60 3.67 11.82
CA VAL A 232 -9.02 2.81 10.70
C VAL A 232 -8.01 1.70 10.38
N PHE A 233 -6.77 1.81 10.88
CA PHE A 233 -5.68 0.89 10.58
C PHE A 233 -6.03 -0.58 10.86
N LEU A 234 -6.63 -0.88 12.01
CA LEU A 234 -7.00 -2.26 12.36
C LEU A 234 -8.01 -2.87 11.39
N ALA A 235 -8.94 -2.07 10.85
CA ALA A 235 -9.92 -2.54 9.87
C ALA A 235 -9.28 -2.81 8.49
N GLN A 236 -8.16 -2.14 8.18
CA GLN A 236 -7.43 -2.30 6.92
C GLN A 236 -6.34 -3.38 6.97
N LEU A 237 -5.93 -3.80 8.16
CA LEU A 237 -4.83 -4.74 8.37
C LEU A 237 -5.10 -6.12 7.75
N ASP A 238 -6.29 -6.68 7.97
CA ASP A 238 -6.66 -8.01 7.44
C ASP A 238 -6.79 -8.02 5.91
N PRO A 239 -7.50 -7.05 5.25
CA PRO A 239 -7.51 -6.93 3.79
C PRO A 239 -6.13 -6.76 3.18
N ALA A 240 -5.27 -5.94 3.78
CA ALA A 240 -3.89 -5.73 3.33
C ALA A 240 -3.07 -7.02 3.40
N ARG A 241 -3.17 -7.77 4.50
CA ARG A 241 -2.51 -9.07 4.66
C ARG A 241 -3.05 -10.13 3.69
N ALA A 242 -4.34 -10.10 3.38
CA ALA A 242 -4.94 -10.98 2.39
C ALA A 242 -4.37 -10.69 0.99
N ALA A 243 -4.25 -9.42 0.59
CA ALA A 243 -3.63 -9.04 -0.68
C ALA A 243 -2.12 -9.34 -0.73
N LEU A 244 -1.42 -9.24 0.40
CA LEU A 244 -0.04 -9.72 0.50
C LEU A 244 0.08 -11.22 0.27
N ALA A 245 -0.92 -12.01 0.68
CA ALA A 245 -0.93 -13.44 0.48
C ALA A 245 -1.17 -13.84 -0.99
N THR A 246 -1.80 -12.97 -1.80
CA THR A 246 -2.01 -13.20 -3.24
C THR A 246 -0.84 -12.77 -4.12
N LEU A 247 0.22 -12.16 -3.54
CA LEU A 247 1.44 -11.81 -4.28
C LEU A 247 2.16 -13.06 -4.77
N HIS A 248 1.87 -13.48 -6.00
CA HIS A 248 2.64 -14.50 -6.69
C HIS A 248 3.76 -13.83 -7.51
N PRO A 249 5.04 -14.19 -7.31
CA PRO A 249 6.08 -13.73 -8.21
C PRO A 249 5.78 -14.30 -9.60
N LEU A 250 5.81 -13.44 -10.63
CA LEU A 250 5.68 -13.93 -11.99
C LEU A 250 6.80 -14.95 -12.27
N PRO A 251 6.48 -16.11 -12.88
CA PRO A 251 7.48 -17.13 -13.16
C PRO A 251 8.61 -16.51 -14.00
N SER A 252 9.83 -16.65 -13.50
CA SER A 252 11.05 -16.06 -14.06
C SER A 252 11.32 -16.43 -15.54
N GLY A 253 10.64 -17.44 -16.07
CA GLY A 253 10.78 -17.92 -17.46
C GLY A 253 10.25 -17.00 -18.57
N LEU A 254 9.46 -15.96 -18.26
CA LEU A 254 8.95 -15.02 -19.28
C LEU A 254 9.78 -13.73 -19.41
N ARG A 255 10.65 -13.42 -18.45
CA ARG A 255 11.51 -12.23 -18.48
C ARG A 255 12.86 -12.56 -19.12
N GLY A 256 13.00 -12.35 -20.44
CA GLY A 256 14.34 -12.33 -21.02
C GLY A 256 14.55 -12.71 -22.49
N LYS A 257 13.52 -12.84 -23.34
CA LYS A 257 13.78 -13.06 -24.78
C LYS A 257 14.03 -11.72 -25.50
N PRO A 258 15.29 -11.37 -25.86
CA PRO A 258 15.62 -10.05 -26.43
C PRO A 258 14.95 -9.81 -27.79
N TRP A 259 14.68 -10.85 -28.58
CA TRP A 259 14.09 -10.71 -29.91
C TRP A 259 12.70 -10.05 -29.89
N PHE A 260 11.89 -10.31 -28.86
CA PHE A 260 10.56 -9.70 -28.74
C PHE A 260 10.61 -8.17 -28.52
N LYS A 261 11.68 -7.70 -27.86
CA LYS A 261 11.91 -6.27 -27.59
C LYS A 261 12.36 -5.49 -28.84
N TYR A 262 13.12 -6.12 -29.74
CA TYR A 262 13.57 -5.48 -30.97
C TYR A 262 12.44 -5.33 -32.00
N SER A 263 11.54 -6.33 -32.11
CA SER A 263 10.45 -6.32 -33.09
C SER A 263 9.44 -5.18 -32.87
N LEU A 264 9.06 -4.91 -31.61
CA LEU A 264 8.10 -3.85 -31.29
C LEU A 264 8.67 -2.45 -31.53
N ARG A 265 9.97 -2.27 -31.27
CA ARG A 265 10.68 -0.99 -31.46
C ARG A 265 10.72 -0.58 -32.93
N TRP A 266 11.01 -1.53 -33.83
CA TRP A 266 11.00 -1.28 -35.27
C TRP A 266 9.59 -1.04 -35.81
N LEU A 267 8.57 -1.74 -35.30
CA LEU A 267 7.18 -1.51 -35.66
C LEU A 267 6.71 -0.09 -35.33
N TRP A 268 7.09 0.44 -34.17
CA TRP A 268 6.74 1.81 -33.77
C TRP A 268 7.45 2.85 -34.63
N VAL A 269 8.77 2.70 -34.84
CA VAL A 269 9.55 3.59 -35.73
C VAL A 269 8.97 3.61 -37.13
N LEU A 270 8.62 2.46 -37.70
CA LEU A 270 8.01 2.36 -39.03
C LEU A 270 6.63 3.01 -39.08
N ALA A 271 5.82 2.88 -38.03
CA ALA A 271 4.52 3.53 -37.93
C ALA A 271 4.64 5.06 -37.87
N THR A 272 5.56 5.60 -37.04
CA THR A 272 5.79 7.04 -36.94
C THR A 272 6.34 7.62 -38.24
N LEU A 273 7.29 6.92 -38.88
CA LEU A 273 7.85 7.31 -40.16
C LEU A 273 6.77 7.32 -41.24
N GLY A 274 5.87 6.33 -41.23
CA GLY A 274 4.72 6.25 -42.13
C GLY A 274 3.77 7.45 -41.99
N VAL A 275 3.45 7.86 -40.76
CA VAL A 275 2.59 9.03 -40.49
C VAL A 275 3.25 10.33 -40.96
N LEU A 276 4.55 10.51 -40.71
CA LEU A 276 5.29 11.70 -41.13
C LEU A 276 5.38 11.80 -42.65
N LEU A 277 5.74 10.70 -43.32
CA LEU A 277 5.82 10.66 -44.79
C LEU A 277 4.45 10.89 -45.43
N PHE A 278 3.39 10.32 -44.85
CA PHE A 278 2.03 10.54 -45.33
C PHE A 278 1.59 12.00 -45.16
N GLY A 279 1.87 12.61 -44.01
CA GLY A 279 1.58 14.03 -43.74
C GLY A 279 2.28 14.98 -44.72
N VAL A 280 3.58 14.79 -44.94
CA VAL A 280 4.37 15.59 -45.90
C VAL A 280 3.85 15.44 -47.33
N SER A 281 3.43 14.24 -47.73
CA SER A 281 2.87 13.97 -49.06
C SER A 281 1.52 14.65 -49.31
N ARG A 282 0.73 14.91 -48.26
CA ARG A 282 -0.53 15.65 -48.35
C ARG A 282 -0.31 17.14 -48.37
N TRP A 283 0.61 17.65 -47.57
CA TRP A 283 0.94 19.08 -47.54
C TRP A 283 1.45 19.56 -48.90
N ARG A 284 2.37 18.82 -49.54
CA ARG A 284 2.85 19.12 -50.90
C ARG A 284 1.79 19.08 -52.01
N ARG A 285 0.66 18.41 -51.79
CA ARG A 285 -0.45 18.38 -52.77
C ARG A 285 -1.46 19.51 -52.55
N ALA A 286 -1.40 20.17 -51.39
CA ALA A 286 -2.29 21.28 -51.03
C ALA A 286 -1.66 22.66 -51.28
N SER A 287 -0.35 22.71 -51.54
CA SER A 287 0.44 23.89 -51.92
C SER A 287 0.82 23.84 -53.40
#